data_AF-A0A212RZZ6-F1
#
_entry.id   AF-A0A212RZZ6-F1
#
_cell.length_a   1.000
_cell.length_b   1.000
_cell.length_c   1.000
_cell.angle_alpha   90.00
_cell.angle_beta   90.00
_cell.angle_gamma   90.00
#
_symmetry.space_group_name_H-M   'P 1'
#
loop_
_entity.id
_entity.type
_entity.pdbx_description
1 polymer ?
#
loop_
_entity_poly.entity_id
_entity_poly.type
_entity_poly.pdbx_seq_one_letter_code
_entity_poly.pdbx_strand_id
1 'polypeptide(L)'
;MTRLTARFSRARALCSSTALAAVLCTTGLVVLIASPVRAQTAMGELVDRSAFRVCADPSYLPFSDDQDGGFENKLADLFAHELGVPVAYTWYPRSQGFTRVTLRSRNCDVVMGVVSGDDQMQSTNPYYRTTYVLVYRQGEEARFGSMDAPGMATGKIGYVAGTPPSNLLLKRGLLAHATSYALLVDTRVDNPGRDMVADLAAGKIDVALLWGPIAGYWAKQSKVPLALTPIPSDPRAGERMDYRIALGIRRNEPTWKHDLERLLRRLQPQITAILTDYGVPLLDAQGNLIDPKSVPPVAAKPAEMAAAEPEGYRDENYRAPVPATLKGATVLDVRGLSELMEKERPVLVDVLPRQPKPKDRSPDQVWVEPKREDIPGSYWLPNTGFGFLPKATKDYFAEALATLTKGDKTTPLVFYCDPNCWMSWNAAKRALSEFGYQRVYWFPGGAQGWKDGGNDLANATIFEAAGQGAQN
;
A
#
# COMPACT_ATOMS: atom_id res chain seq x y z
N MET A 1 69.31 20.69 35.30
CA MET A 1 70.13 21.48 36.24
C MET A 1 69.41 22.79 36.50
N THR A 2 69.31 23.19 37.78
CA THR A 2 68.92 24.54 38.29
C THR A 2 67.50 25.03 37.98
N ARG A 3 66.67 25.54 38.89
CA ARG A 3 66.67 25.71 40.36
C ARG A 3 65.28 26.34 40.71
N LEU A 4 64.77 26.05 41.92
CA LEU A 4 64.16 26.96 42.91
C LEU A 4 63.17 28.07 42.41
N THR A 5 62.06 28.45 43.06
CA THR A 5 61.62 28.37 44.46
C THR A 5 60.19 28.91 44.59
N ALA A 6 59.49 28.42 45.61
CA ALA A 6 58.22 28.89 46.12
C ALA A 6 58.25 30.31 46.74
N ARG A 7 57.07 30.90 46.95
CA ARG A 7 56.86 32.01 47.89
C ARG A 7 55.53 31.89 48.63
N PHE A 8 55.67 31.86 49.97
CA PHE A 8 54.82 32.45 51.01
C PHE A 8 53.39 31.89 51.21
N SER A 9 52.86 31.66 52.41
CA SER A 9 53.31 31.94 53.79
C SER A 9 52.50 31.07 54.76
N ARG A 10 53.13 30.69 55.86
CA ARG A 10 52.54 30.03 57.04
C ARG A 10 51.86 31.05 57.95
N ALA A 11 50.77 30.63 58.59
CA ALA A 11 50.41 30.98 59.98
C ALA A 11 49.82 29.70 60.60
N ARG A 12 50.54 29.03 61.51
CA ARG A 12 50.50 29.17 62.99
C ARG A 12 49.07 29.07 63.55
N ALA A 13 48.75 28.37 64.63
CA ALA A 13 49.31 27.27 65.42
C ALA A 13 48.30 27.02 66.56
N LEU A 14 48.28 25.79 67.08
CA LEU A 14 48.03 25.40 68.48
C LEU A 14 46.61 25.21 69.05
N CYS A 15 46.62 24.25 69.99
CA CYS A 15 45.66 23.82 71.02
C CYS A 15 44.55 22.86 70.58
N SER A 16 44.53 21.56 70.88
CA SER A 16 44.77 20.73 72.10
C SER A 16 43.47 20.25 72.75
N SER A 17 43.32 18.93 72.75
CA SER A 17 42.73 18.05 73.79
C SER A 17 41.22 18.03 74.09
N THR A 18 40.68 16.80 73.87
CA THR A 18 39.82 15.98 74.74
C THR A 18 38.30 16.23 74.88
N ALA A 19 37.57 15.16 74.56
CA ALA A 19 36.52 14.49 75.36
C ALA A 19 35.11 14.38 74.74
N LEU A 20 34.66 13.12 74.73
CA LEU A 20 33.36 12.52 74.41
C LEU A 20 32.09 13.36 74.68
N ALA A 21 31.13 13.27 73.74
CA ALA A 21 29.72 13.01 74.06
C ALA A 21 29.02 12.37 72.84
N ALA A 22 28.37 11.23 73.07
CA ALA A 22 27.65 10.44 72.09
C ALA A 22 26.24 11.00 71.83
N VAL A 23 25.81 11.11 70.56
CA VAL A 23 24.39 11.08 70.17
C VAL A 23 24.25 10.45 68.77
N LEU A 24 23.24 9.58 68.67
CA LEU A 24 22.72 8.78 67.57
C LEU A 24 22.83 9.37 66.16
N CYS A 25 23.18 8.52 65.18
CA CYS A 25 22.42 8.40 63.94
C CYS A 25 22.67 7.06 63.25
N THR A 26 21.58 6.33 63.06
CA THR A 26 21.42 5.06 62.38
C THR A 26 22.05 5.04 60.99
N THR A 27 22.96 4.10 60.73
CA THR A 27 23.45 3.76 59.40
C THR A 27 22.34 3.08 58.59
N GLY A 28 21.58 3.86 57.84
CA GLY A 28 20.73 3.37 56.76
C GLY A 28 21.60 2.93 55.58
N LEU A 29 21.80 1.62 55.45
CA LEU A 29 22.40 0.98 54.29
C LEU A 29 21.43 1.14 53.10
N VAL A 30 21.61 2.19 52.29
CA VAL A 30 20.95 2.30 50.99
C VAL A 30 21.61 1.29 50.06
N VAL A 31 21.00 0.11 49.96
CA VAL A 31 21.28 -0.84 48.88
C VAL A 31 20.80 -0.18 47.58
N LEU A 32 21.74 0.44 46.86
CA LEU A 32 21.56 0.80 45.46
C LEU A 32 21.40 -0.50 44.68
N ILE A 33 20.15 -0.90 44.45
CA ILE A 33 19.80 -1.94 43.50
C ILE A 33 20.14 -1.35 42.13
N ALA A 34 21.36 -1.61 41.66
CA ALA A 34 21.73 -1.37 40.28
C ALA A 34 20.86 -2.28 39.41
N SER A 35 19.70 -1.76 38.99
CA SER A 35 18.95 -2.36 37.90
C SER A 35 19.89 -2.43 36.72
N PRO A 36 20.08 -3.58 36.06
CA PRO A 36 20.84 -3.63 34.84
C PRO A 36 20.07 -2.78 33.83
N VAL A 37 20.53 -1.56 33.62
CA VAL A 37 20.11 -0.76 32.47
C VAL A 37 20.55 -1.60 31.27
N ARG A 38 19.59 -2.26 30.60
CA ARG A 38 19.77 -2.76 29.24
C ARG A 38 19.89 -1.56 28.30
N ALA A 39 20.98 -0.82 28.41
CA ALA A 39 21.37 0.22 27.46
C ALA A 39 22.15 -0.44 26.32
N GLN A 40 21.43 -1.15 25.46
CA GLN A 40 21.89 -1.47 24.11
C GLN A 40 20.68 -1.47 23.16
N THR A 41 20.09 -0.30 22.95
CA THR A 41 19.27 -0.03 21.77
C THR A 41 20.02 0.99 20.92
N ALA A 42 20.41 0.55 19.73
CA ALA A 42 21.15 1.24 18.67
C ALA A 42 21.22 2.78 18.79
N MET A 43 22.32 3.31 19.33
CA MET A 43 22.65 4.74 19.26
C MET A 43 23.15 5.17 17.85
N GLY A 44 22.55 4.69 16.77
CA GLY A 44 23.05 4.90 15.41
C GLY A 44 22.02 5.34 14.37
N GLU A 45 20.76 4.95 14.51
CA GLU A 45 19.71 5.24 13.53
C GLU A 45 18.64 6.11 14.19
N LEU A 46 18.83 7.44 14.17
CA LEU A 46 17.79 8.42 14.52
C LEU A 46 16.74 8.44 13.41
N VAL A 47 15.87 7.44 13.40
CA VAL A 47 14.77 7.30 12.45
C VAL A 47 13.50 6.99 13.22
N ASP A 48 12.46 7.79 13.00
CA ASP A 48 11.13 7.54 13.53
C ASP A 48 10.56 6.26 12.87
N ARG A 49 10.26 5.25 13.71
CA ARG A 49 9.69 3.96 13.28
C ARG A 49 8.22 3.83 13.63
N SER A 50 7.53 4.93 13.97
CA SER A 50 6.09 4.94 14.22
C SER A 50 5.26 4.67 12.95
N ALA A 51 5.87 4.78 11.77
CA ALA A 51 5.27 4.46 10.48
C ALA A 51 6.29 3.79 9.54
N PHE A 52 5.80 2.98 8.61
CA PHE A 52 6.57 2.50 7.47
C PHE A 52 6.59 3.61 6.40
N ARG A 53 7.62 4.47 6.43
CA ARG A 53 7.68 5.66 5.59
C ARG A 53 8.25 5.36 4.20
N VAL A 54 7.42 5.41 3.18
CA VAL A 54 7.76 5.00 1.81
C VAL A 54 7.92 6.20 0.88
N CYS A 55 8.99 6.21 0.10
CA CYS A 55 9.17 7.14 -1.01
C CYS A 55 8.51 6.55 -2.25
N ALA A 56 7.50 7.21 -2.80
CA ALA A 56 6.71 6.67 -3.91
C ALA A 56 6.27 7.75 -4.90
N ASP A 57 5.85 7.31 -6.08
CA ASP A 57 5.33 8.18 -7.14
C ASP A 57 3.80 8.14 -7.11
N PRO A 58 3.10 9.30 -7.06
CA PRO A 58 1.64 9.33 -6.93
C PRO A 58 0.90 8.91 -8.21
N SER A 59 1.58 8.70 -9.34
CA SER A 59 0.91 8.42 -10.63
C SER A 59 1.69 7.44 -11.51
N TYR A 60 2.26 6.38 -10.91
CA TYR A 60 3.12 5.43 -11.61
C TYR A 60 2.67 3.98 -11.52
N LEU A 61 1.41 3.73 -11.88
CA LEU A 61 0.95 2.37 -12.12
C LEU A 61 1.83 1.67 -13.16
N PRO A 62 2.18 0.39 -12.93
CA PRO A 62 1.66 -0.49 -11.88
C PRO A 62 2.36 -0.45 -10.52
N PHE A 63 3.40 0.38 -10.37
CA PHE A 63 4.25 0.38 -9.17
C PHE A 63 3.52 1.02 -8.00
N SER A 64 3.19 2.31 -8.11
CA SER A 64 2.49 3.05 -7.06
C SER A 64 1.58 4.13 -7.64
N ASP A 65 0.53 4.48 -6.91
CA ASP A 65 -0.23 5.72 -7.07
C ASP A 65 -0.77 6.20 -5.71
N ASP A 66 -1.34 7.41 -5.68
CA ASP A 66 -1.94 8.01 -4.47
C ASP A 66 -3.34 7.48 -4.13
N GLN A 67 -3.80 6.46 -4.86
CA GLN A 67 -5.07 5.73 -4.63
C GLN A 67 -4.84 4.29 -4.18
N ASP A 68 -3.59 3.94 -3.83
CA ASP A 68 -3.17 2.61 -3.39
C ASP A 68 -3.43 1.47 -4.41
N GLY A 69 -3.48 1.80 -5.70
CA GLY A 69 -3.73 0.90 -6.81
C GLY A 69 -2.51 0.09 -7.26
N GLY A 70 -1.30 0.49 -6.89
CA GLY A 70 -0.05 -0.14 -7.32
C GLY A 70 0.37 -1.36 -6.50
N PHE A 71 1.18 -2.25 -7.08
CA PHE A 71 1.71 -3.40 -6.34
C PHE A 71 2.71 -2.99 -5.26
N GLU A 72 3.47 -1.91 -5.44
CA GLU A 72 4.35 -1.39 -4.40
C GLU A 72 3.56 -0.76 -3.25
N ASN A 73 2.34 -0.26 -3.50
CA ASN A 73 1.42 0.11 -2.41
C ASN A 73 1.06 -1.12 -1.58
N LYS A 74 0.57 -2.18 -2.22
CA LYS A 74 0.22 -3.45 -1.55
C LYS A 74 1.39 -4.10 -0.81
N LEU A 75 2.60 -4.02 -1.38
CA LEU A 75 3.82 -4.50 -0.71
C LEU A 75 4.17 -3.64 0.51
N ALA A 76 3.99 -2.32 0.43
CA ALA A 76 4.22 -1.43 1.57
C ALA A 76 3.22 -1.71 2.70
N ASP A 77 1.94 -1.88 2.38
CA ASP A 77 0.91 -2.29 3.34
C ASP A 77 1.26 -3.61 4.01
N LEU A 78 1.65 -4.61 3.22
CA LEU A 78 2.07 -5.91 3.72
C LEU A 78 3.24 -5.79 4.72
N PHE A 79 4.23 -4.95 4.44
CA PHE A 79 5.38 -4.75 5.32
C PHE A 79 5.04 -3.96 6.57
N ALA A 80 4.26 -2.89 6.45
CA ALA A 80 3.86 -2.04 7.56
C ALA A 80 2.99 -2.80 8.56
N HIS A 81 2.04 -3.56 8.04
CA HIS A 81 1.21 -4.45 8.83
C HIS A 81 2.04 -5.50 9.59
N GLU A 82 3.03 -6.08 8.94
CA GLU A 82 3.94 -7.03 9.58
C GLU A 82 4.88 -6.39 10.63
N LEU A 83 5.09 -5.08 10.53
CA LEU A 83 5.82 -4.28 11.52
C LEU A 83 4.89 -3.72 12.62
N GLY A 84 3.57 -3.84 12.48
CA GLY A 84 2.59 -3.29 13.42
C GLY A 84 2.49 -1.77 13.38
N VAL A 85 2.78 -1.13 12.24
CA VAL A 85 2.78 0.32 12.06
C VAL A 85 1.99 0.73 10.81
N PRO A 86 1.43 1.95 10.72
CA PRO A 86 0.82 2.45 9.49
C PRO A 86 1.85 2.70 8.38
N VAL A 87 1.40 2.69 7.12
CA VAL A 87 2.18 3.22 6.00
C VAL A 87 2.08 4.75 5.97
N ALA A 88 3.17 5.43 5.61
CA ALA A 88 3.15 6.86 5.32
C ALA A 88 3.94 7.13 4.04
N TYR A 89 3.32 7.78 3.06
CA TYR A 89 3.95 8.07 1.78
C TYR A 89 4.56 9.48 1.72
N THR A 90 5.74 9.57 1.12
CA THR A 90 6.25 10.81 0.54
C THR A 90 6.13 10.72 -0.97
N TRP A 91 5.15 11.44 -1.51
CA TRP A 91 4.85 11.46 -2.94
C TRP A 91 5.78 12.39 -3.70
N TYR A 92 6.46 11.86 -4.72
CA TYR A 92 7.22 12.64 -5.68
C TYR A 92 7.33 11.86 -7.01
N PRO A 93 7.14 12.50 -8.18
CA PRO A 93 7.28 11.81 -9.47
C PRO A 93 8.63 11.10 -9.61
N ARG A 94 8.68 9.90 -10.19
CA ARG A 94 9.90 9.13 -10.43
C ARG A 94 10.68 9.72 -11.61
N SER A 95 11.10 10.95 -11.42
CA SER A 95 11.82 11.78 -12.36
C SER A 95 13.08 12.35 -11.69
N GLN A 96 13.71 13.31 -12.35
CA GLN A 96 14.93 13.92 -11.85
C GLN A 96 14.73 14.51 -10.45
N GLY A 97 15.59 14.12 -9.51
CA GLY A 97 15.58 14.62 -8.15
C GLY A 97 14.77 13.79 -7.15
N PHE A 98 14.06 12.73 -7.56
CA PHE A 98 13.29 11.86 -6.66
C PHE A 98 14.07 11.49 -5.39
N THR A 99 15.19 10.78 -5.53
CA THR A 99 16.01 10.33 -4.39
C THR A 99 16.54 11.48 -3.53
N ARG A 100 16.85 12.63 -4.16
CA ARG A 100 17.35 13.82 -3.46
C ARG A 100 16.25 14.45 -2.60
N VAL A 101 15.04 14.59 -3.13
CA VAL A 101 13.92 15.28 -2.48
C VAL A 101 13.21 14.37 -1.47
N THR A 102 13.22 13.06 -1.68
CA THR A 102 12.54 12.08 -0.81
C THR A 102 13.51 11.43 0.18
N LEU A 103 14.17 10.35 -0.23
CA LEU A 103 14.96 9.46 0.63
C LEU A 103 16.14 10.17 1.31
N ARG A 104 16.92 10.96 0.56
CA ARG A 104 18.12 11.66 1.08
C ARG A 104 17.77 12.85 1.97
N SER A 105 16.60 13.45 1.79
CA SER A 105 16.05 14.48 2.68
C SER A 105 15.39 13.90 3.94
N ARG A 106 15.38 12.57 4.11
CA ARG A 106 14.78 11.87 5.26
C ARG A 106 13.27 12.06 5.40
N ASN A 107 12.58 12.45 4.32
CA ASN A 107 11.12 12.56 4.29
C ASN A 107 10.45 11.17 4.35
N CYS A 108 11.16 10.14 3.90
CA CYS A 108 10.77 8.73 3.89
C CYS A 108 12.01 7.85 4.08
N ASP A 109 11.83 6.54 4.34
CA ASP A 109 12.89 5.61 4.76
C ASP A 109 13.19 4.47 3.79
N VAL A 110 12.33 4.25 2.81
CA VAL A 110 12.47 3.13 1.88
C VAL A 110 11.87 3.46 0.52
N VAL A 111 12.54 3.01 -0.54
CA VAL A 111 12.03 2.93 -1.91
C VAL A 111 11.73 1.46 -2.21
N MET A 112 10.51 1.14 -2.63
CA MET A 112 10.05 -0.25 -2.73
C MET A 112 10.72 -1.03 -3.87
N GLY A 113 11.06 -0.38 -4.98
CA GLY A 113 11.65 -1.05 -6.14
C GLY A 113 12.84 -0.30 -6.70
N VAL A 114 14.04 -0.84 -6.51
CA VAL A 114 15.25 -0.38 -7.20
C VAL A 114 16.05 -1.54 -7.76
N VAL A 115 16.82 -1.27 -8.82
CA VAL A 115 17.77 -2.24 -9.34
C VAL A 115 18.84 -2.51 -8.29
N SER A 116 19.09 -3.77 -7.98
CA SER A 116 20.15 -4.17 -7.04
C SER A 116 21.50 -3.64 -7.51
N GLY A 117 22.20 -2.91 -6.63
CA GLY A 117 23.46 -2.26 -6.95
C GLY A 117 23.33 -0.84 -7.53
N ASP A 118 22.14 -0.24 -7.51
CA ASP A 118 21.95 1.20 -7.73
C ASP A 118 22.88 2.02 -6.82
N ASP A 119 23.56 3.03 -7.37
CA ASP A 119 24.59 3.79 -6.65
C ASP A 119 24.03 4.93 -5.79
N GLN A 120 22.79 5.36 -6.04
CA GLN A 120 22.13 6.47 -5.35
C GLN A 120 21.70 6.07 -3.94
N MET A 121 21.54 4.78 -3.67
CA MET A 121 21.06 4.25 -2.39
C MET A 121 21.69 2.90 -2.04
N GLN A 122 21.49 2.44 -0.81
CA GLN A 122 21.91 1.11 -0.40
C GLN A 122 20.76 0.13 -0.64
N SER A 123 21.02 -0.96 -1.36
CA SER A 123 20.00 -1.99 -1.63
C SER A 123 19.94 -3.07 -0.54
N THR A 124 18.76 -3.61 -0.27
CA THR A 124 18.58 -4.90 0.43
C THR A 124 19.05 -6.08 -0.43
N ASN A 125 18.93 -7.29 0.09
CA ASN A 125 18.84 -8.46 -0.79
C ASN A 125 17.66 -8.31 -1.76
N PRO A 126 17.80 -8.74 -3.03
CA PRO A 126 16.72 -8.64 -3.99
C PRO A 126 15.59 -9.61 -3.66
N TYR A 127 14.36 -9.18 -3.88
CA TYR A 127 13.15 -9.94 -3.56
C TYR A 127 12.39 -10.44 -4.79
N TYR A 128 12.75 -9.97 -5.99
CA TYR A 128 12.37 -10.61 -7.24
C TYR A 128 13.38 -10.32 -8.36
N ARG A 129 13.27 -11.08 -9.44
CA ARG A 129 14.00 -10.86 -10.68
C ARG A 129 12.97 -10.77 -11.80
N THR A 130 13.15 -9.80 -12.69
CA THR A 130 12.29 -9.60 -13.86
C THR A 130 13.14 -9.12 -15.03
N THR A 131 12.51 -8.90 -16.18
CA THR A 131 13.21 -8.66 -17.44
C THR A 131 12.47 -7.70 -18.35
N TYR A 132 13.18 -7.14 -19.32
CA TYR A 132 12.55 -6.58 -20.51
C TYR A 132 11.92 -7.69 -21.34
N VAL A 133 10.76 -7.39 -21.91
CA VAL A 133 9.96 -8.31 -22.72
C VAL A 133 9.64 -7.69 -24.07
N LEU A 134 9.48 -8.54 -25.07
CA LEU A 134 8.71 -8.27 -26.27
C LEU A 134 7.23 -8.36 -25.91
N VAL A 135 6.45 -7.37 -26.34
CA VAL A 135 4.99 -7.38 -26.29
C VAL A 135 4.47 -7.28 -27.71
N TYR A 136 3.57 -8.18 -28.07
CA TYR A 136 2.97 -8.26 -29.40
C TYR A 136 1.53 -8.75 -29.27
N ARG A 137 0.73 -8.60 -30.33
CA ARG A 137 -0.66 -9.09 -30.34
C ARG A 137 -0.65 -10.62 -30.36
N GLN A 138 -1.53 -11.24 -29.57
CA GLN A 138 -1.64 -12.69 -29.51
C GLN A 138 -1.93 -13.28 -30.91
N GLY A 139 -1.25 -14.36 -31.27
CA GLY A 139 -1.30 -14.95 -32.62
C GLY A 139 -0.21 -14.43 -33.58
N GLU A 140 0.58 -13.43 -33.18
CA GLU A 140 1.72 -12.92 -33.96
C GLU A 140 3.08 -13.44 -33.48
N GLU A 141 3.12 -14.53 -32.71
CA GLU A 141 4.34 -15.12 -32.13
C GLU A 141 5.39 -15.43 -33.21
N ALA A 142 4.97 -15.96 -34.35
CA ALA A 142 5.87 -16.26 -35.46
C ALA A 142 6.50 -15.01 -36.11
N ARG A 143 5.85 -13.84 -35.96
CA ARG A 143 6.32 -12.57 -36.54
C ARG A 143 7.17 -11.76 -35.57
N PHE A 144 6.80 -11.75 -34.29
CA PHE A 144 7.38 -10.83 -33.28
C PHE A 144 7.75 -11.49 -31.95
N GLY A 145 7.56 -12.80 -31.80
CA GLY A 145 7.82 -13.53 -30.55
C GLY A 145 9.29 -13.69 -30.17
N SER A 146 10.21 -13.24 -31.01
CA SER A 146 11.65 -13.25 -30.74
C SER A 146 12.33 -12.07 -31.43
N MET A 147 13.48 -11.64 -30.90
CA MET A 147 14.33 -10.66 -31.57
C MET A 147 14.84 -11.13 -32.93
N ASP A 148 14.84 -12.44 -33.19
CA ASP A 148 15.24 -13.04 -34.46
C ASP A 148 14.04 -13.35 -35.37
N ALA A 149 12.82 -13.00 -34.95
CA ALA A 149 11.63 -13.24 -35.74
C ALA A 149 11.63 -12.35 -37.01
N PRO A 150 11.12 -12.87 -38.15
CA PRO A 150 11.21 -12.18 -39.44
C PRO A 150 10.50 -10.82 -39.46
N GLY A 151 9.47 -10.62 -38.62
CA GLY A 151 8.76 -9.36 -38.53
C GLY A 151 9.63 -8.22 -37.96
N MET A 152 10.67 -8.52 -37.18
CA MET A 152 11.52 -7.51 -36.54
C MET A 152 12.23 -6.59 -37.55
N ALA A 153 12.54 -7.07 -38.75
CA ALA A 153 13.21 -6.27 -39.77
C ALA A 153 12.29 -5.26 -40.50
N THR A 154 10.97 -5.43 -40.39
CA THR A 154 9.99 -4.63 -41.17
C THR A 154 8.93 -3.95 -40.31
N GLY A 155 8.68 -4.46 -39.11
CA GLY A 155 7.69 -3.93 -38.18
C GLY A 155 8.15 -2.62 -37.51
N LYS A 156 7.18 -1.84 -37.06
CA LYS A 156 7.39 -0.65 -36.23
C LYS A 156 7.64 -1.07 -34.79
N ILE A 157 8.81 -0.73 -34.27
CA ILE A 157 9.26 -1.20 -32.95
C ILE A 157 9.11 -0.07 -31.91
N GLY A 158 8.27 -0.24 -30.90
CA GLY A 158 8.22 0.68 -29.75
C GLY A 158 9.31 0.36 -28.72
N TYR A 159 9.98 1.38 -28.19
CA TYR A 159 10.91 1.22 -27.06
C TYR A 159 11.03 2.52 -26.25
N VAL A 160 11.43 2.40 -24.98
CA VAL A 160 11.74 3.58 -24.15
C VAL A 160 13.20 4.00 -24.35
N ALA A 161 13.41 5.24 -24.79
CA ALA A 161 14.75 5.76 -25.07
C ALA A 161 15.62 5.81 -23.80
N GLY A 162 16.88 5.39 -23.90
CA GLY A 162 17.81 5.37 -22.77
C GLY A 162 17.71 4.11 -21.90
N THR A 163 16.83 3.16 -22.24
CA THR A 163 16.76 1.85 -21.59
C THR A 163 17.62 0.80 -22.34
N PRO A 164 17.95 -0.36 -21.74
CA PRO A 164 18.75 -1.42 -22.36
C PRO A 164 18.28 -1.86 -23.76
N PRO A 165 16.97 -1.98 -24.06
CA PRO A 165 16.47 -2.18 -25.41
C PRO A 165 17.04 -1.22 -26.47
N SER A 166 17.34 0.04 -26.12
CA SER A 166 17.94 1.01 -27.04
C SER A 166 19.27 0.51 -27.61
N ASN A 167 20.12 -0.06 -26.75
CA ASN A 167 21.43 -0.57 -27.14
C ASN A 167 21.30 -1.84 -27.98
N LEU A 168 20.34 -2.69 -27.66
CA LEU A 168 20.04 -3.90 -28.44
C LEU A 168 19.57 -3.54 -29.86
N LEU A 169 18.63 -2.59 -29.97
CA LEU A 169 18.15 -2.10 -31.27
C LEU A 169 19.26 -1.45 -32.09
N LEU A 170 20.14 -0.69 -31.45
CA LEU A 170 21.31 -0.09 -32.11
C LEU A 170 22.23 -1.17 -32.71
N LYS A 171 22.61 -2.17 -31.90
CA LYS A 171 23.51 -3.26 -32.34
C LYS A 171 22.92 -4.10 -33.48
N ARG A 172 21.60 -4.26 -33.49
CA ARG A 172 20.88 -5.00 -34.54
C ARG A 172 20.51 -4.16 -35.76
N GLY A 173 20.87 -2.86 -35.79
CA GLY A 173 20.54 -1.97 -36.90
C GLY A 173 19.04 -1.66 -37.04
N LEU A 174 18.27 -1.82 -35.95
CA LEU A 174 16.80 -1.71 -35.96
C LEU A 174 16.28 -0.32 -35.55
N LEU A 175 17.15 0.60 -35.14
CA LEU A 175 16.73 1.94 -34.68
C LEU A 175 16.01 2.76 -35.76
N ALA A 176 16.30 2.54 -37.04
CA ALA A 176 15.65 3.28 -38.14
C ALA A 176 14.13 3.01 -38.24
N HIS A 177 13.67 1.88 -37.69
CA HIS A 177 12.27 1.47 -37.68
C HIS A 177 11.63 1.58 -36.28
N ALA A 178 12.35 2.20 -35.34
CA ALA A 178 11.95 2.27 -33.95
C ALA A 178 11.24 3.59 -33.60
N THR A 179 10.12 3.49 -32.90
CA THR A 179 9.40 4.61 -32.28
C THR A 179 9.86 4.74 -30.83
N SER A 180 10.45 5.89 -30.50
CA SER A 180 10.97 6.15 -29.16
C SER A 180 9.90 6.76 -28.24
N TYR A 181 9.93 6.31 -26.99
CA TYR A 181 9.14 6.83 -25.89
C TYR A 181 10.08 7.45 -24.84
N ALA A 182 9.66 8.52 -24.18
CA ALA A 182 10.49 9.20 -23.19
C ALA A 182 10.65 8.36 -21.91
N LEU A 183 11.87 8.27 -21.36
CA LEU A 183 12.12 7.60 -20.07
C LEU A 183 11.84 8.51 -18.88
N LEU A 184 12.28 9.76 -18.97
CA LEU A 184 12.16 10.75 -17.91
C LEU A 184 11.00 11.69 -18.24
N VAL A 185 9.88 11.46 -17.57
CA VAL A 185 8.65 12.25 -17.72
C VAL A 185 8.10 12.64 -16.34
N ASP A 186 7.15 13.57 -16.34
CA ASP A 186 6.26 13.75 -15.20
C ASP A 186 5.10 12.76 -15.31
N THR A 187 5.12 11.72 -14.49
CA THR A 187 4.16 10.61 -14.49
C THR A 187 2.72 11.03 -14.18
N ARG A 188 2.53 12.23 -13.64
CA ARG A 188 1.21 12.84 -13.43
C ARG A 188 0.55 13.28 -14.73
N VAL A 189 1.35 13.45 -15.80
CA VAL A 189 0.91 13.94 -17.10
C VAL A 189 1.10 12.86 -18.17
N ASP A 190 2.28 12.24 -18.22
CA ASP A 190 2.67 11.30 -19.27
C ASP A 190 2.86 9.89 -18.72
N ASN A 191 2.39 8.86 -19.45
CA ASN A 191 2.65 7.47 -19.10
C ASN A 191 3.18 6.68 -20.32
N PRO A 192 4.48 6.82 -20.64
CA PRO A 192 5.06 6.27 -21.86
C PRO A 192 4.91 4.74 -21.99
N GLY A 193 4.91 4.03 -20.86
CA GLY A 193 4.72 2.59 -20.83
C GLY A 193 3.28 2.18 -21.19
N ARG A 194 2.29 2.85 -20.61
CA ARG A 194 0.87 2.67 -20.96
C ARG A 194 0.61 3.07 -22.41
N ASP A 195 1.13 4.21 -22.82
CA ASP A 195 0.92 4.77 -24.16
C ASP A 195 1.49 3.85 -25.23
N MET A 196 2.67 3.27 -25.00
CA MET A 196 3.26 2.28 -25.89
C MET A 196 2.40 1.01 -26.01
N VAL A 197 1.82 0.52 -24.92
CA VAL A 197 0.90 -0.63 -24.99
C VAL A 197 -0.39 -0.26 -25.71
N ALA A 198 -0.92 0.94 -25.51
CA ALA A 198 -2.10 1.43 -26.23
C ALA A 198 -1.83 1.57 -27.73
N ASP A 199 -0.65 2.07 -28.12
CA ASP A 199 -0.23 2.20 -29.50
C ASP A 199 -0.01 0.85 -30.18
N LEU A 200 0.47 -0.15 -29.43
CA LEU A 200 0.55 -1.55 -29.90
C LEU A 200 -0.84 -2.14 -30.16
N ALA A 201 -1.78 -1.93 -29.22
CA ALA A 201 -3.16 -2.38 -29.36
C ALA A 201 -3.88 -1.67 -30.53
N ALA A 202 -3.55 -0.40 -30.77
CA ALA A 202 -4.09 0.40 -31.87
C ALA A 202 -3.41 0.14 -33.23
N GLY A 203 -2.37 -0.70 -33.28
CA GLY A 203 -1.62 -0.99 -34.51
C GLY A 203 -0.73 0.15 -35.00
N LYS A 204 -0.43 1.14 -34.16
CA LYS A 204 0.54 2.21 -34.49
C LYS A 204 1.97 1.68 -34.47
N ILE A 205 2.24 0.73 -33.58
CA ILE A 205 3.45 -0.09 -33.55
C ILE A 205 3.07 -1.57 -33.65
N ASP A 206 4.02 -2.39 -34.08
CA ASP A 206 3.82 -3.83 -34.29
C ASP A 206 4.35 -4.68 -33.15
N VAL A 207 5.37 -4.20 -32.46
CA VAL A 207 5.99 -4.85 -31.31
C VAL A 207 6.56 -3.80 -30.35
N ALA A 208 6.48 -4.05 -29.05
CA ALA A 208 7.05 -3.19 -28.03
C ALA A 208 8.13 -3.91 -27.22
N LEU A 209 9.28 -3.25 -27.00
CA LEU A 209 10.31 -3.70 -26.07
C LEU A 209 10.15 -2.90 -24.78
N LEU A 210 9.52 -3.52 -23.78
CA LEU A 210 9.06 -2.82 -22.59
C LEU A 210 9.49 -3.54 -21.31
N TRP A 211 9.62 -2.78 -20.23
CA TRP A 211 9.99 -3.31 -18.93
C TRP A 211 8.88 -4.22 -18.39
N GLY A 212 9.24 -5.43 -17.98
CA GLY A 212 8.33 -6.52 -17.64
C GLY A 212 7.16 -6.14 -16.74
N PRO A 213 7.37 -5.52 -15.56
CA PRO A 213 6.28 -5.12 -14.68
C PRO A 213 5.24 -4.21 -15.37
N ILE A 214 5.71 -3.24 -16.15
CA ILE A 214 4.84 -2.31 -16.90
C ILE A 214 4.09 -3.05 -18.00
N ALA A 215 4.81 -3.85 -18.78
CA ALA A 215 4.26 -4.62 -19.89
C ALA A 215 3.17 -5.59 -19.42
N GLY A 216 3.45 -6.36 -18.37
CA GLY A 216 2.54 -7.39 -17.87
C GLY A 216 1.22 -6.81 -17.35
N TYR A 217 1.30 -5.72 -16.58
CA TYR A 217 0.11 -5.05 -16.06
C TYR A 217 -0.77 -4.46 -17.16
N TRP A 218 -0.20 -3.66 -18.06
CA TRP A 218 -0.98 -3.00 -19.10
C TRP A 218 -1.46 -3.98 -20.17
N ALA A 219 -0.74 -5.07 -20.43
CA ALA A 219 -1.23 -6.15 -21.29
C ALA A 219 -2.49 -6.81 -20.72
N LYS A 220 -2.55 -7.06 -19.40
CA LYS A 220 -3.75 -7.60 -18.74
C LYS A 220 -4.97 -6.66 -18.84
N GLN A 221 -4.75 -5.35 -18.96
CA GLN A 221 -5.81 -4.35 -19.08
C GLN A 221 -6.20 -4.03 -20.53
N SER A 222 -5.42 -4.50 -21.49
CA SER A 222 -5.69 -4.27 -22.90
C SER A 222 -6.96 -5.00 -23.34
N LYS A 223 -7.79 -4.32 -24.13
CA LYS A 223 -8.95 -4.93 -24.81
C LYS A 223 -8.52 -5.86 -25.96
N VAL A 224 -7.31 -5.64 -26.50
CA VAL A 224 -6.70 -6.51 -27.51
C VAL A 224 -5.81 -7.51 -26.77
N PRO A 225 -6.00 -8.84 -26.95
CA PRO A 225 -5.15 -9.83 -26.31
C PRO A 225 -3.69 -9.65 -26.74
N LEU A 226 -2.79 -9.48 -25.76
CA LEU A 226 -1.35 -9.31 -25.97
C LEU A 226 -0.59 -10.48 -25.34
N ALA A 227 0.48 -10.89 -26.00
CA ALA A 227 1.42 -11.91 -25.54
C ALA A 227 2.77 -11.27 -25.21
N LEU A 228 3.48 -11.87 -24.26
CA LEU A 228 4.78 -11.41 -23.77
C LEU A 228 5.84 -12.48 -23.98
N THR A 229 7.02 -12.08 -24.44
CA THR A 229 8.20 -12.98 -24.48
C THR A 229 9.42 -12.29 -23.88
N PRO A 230 10.12 -12.90 -22.90
CA PRO A 230 11.36 -12.36 -22.37
C PRO A 230 12.38 -12.09 -23.47
N ILE A 231 13.02 -10.92 -23.39
CA ILE A 231 14.21 -10.67 -24.19
C ILE A 231 15.37 -11.34 -23.47
N PRO A 232 16.07 -12.31 -24.08
CA PRO A 232 17.21 -12.96 -23.45
C PRO A 232 18.32 -11.96 -23.14
N SER A 233 18.97 -12.11 -21.99
CA SER A 233 20.25 -11.45 -21.73
C SER A 233 21.37 -12.18 -22.46
N ASP A 234 22.28 -11.44 -23.08
CA ASP A 234 23.58 -11.95 -23.55
C ASP A 234 24.72 -11.21 -22.84
N PRO A 235 25.25 -11.76 -21.73
CA PRO A 235 26.38 -11.18 -21.02
C PRO A 235 27.65 -11.05 -21.87
N ARG A 236 27.86 -11.90 -22.88
CA ARG A 236 29.04 -11.85 -23.75
C ARG A 236 28.96 -10.68 -24.73
N ALA A 237 27.76 -10.37 -25.19
CA ALA A 237 27.48 -9.18 -25.99
C ALA A 237 27.30 -7.91 -25.14
N GLY A 238 27.30 -8.01 -23.80
CA GLY A 238 26.99 -6.87 -22.91
C GLY A 238 25.53 -6.43 -23.00
N GLU A 239 24.62 -7.34 -23.33
CA GLU A 239 23.18 -7.11 -23.49
C GLU A 239 22.43 -7.66 -22.29
N ARG A 240 22.42 -6.90 -21.19
CA ARG A 240 21.66 -7.27 -20.01
C ARG A 240 20.20 -6.82 -20.15
N MET A 241 19.26 -7.76 -20.06
CA MET A 241 17.81 -7.52 -20.12
C MET A 241 17.09 -7.86 -18.81
N ASP A 242 17.71 -8.68 -17.97
CA ASP A 242 17.15 -9.04 -16.67
C ASP A 242 17.84 -8.32 -15.49
N TYR A 243 17.02 -7.95 -14.50
CA TYR A 243 17.46 -7.25 -13.32
C TYR A 243 16.83 -7.83 -12.06
N ARG A 244 17.62 -7.80 -10.99
CA ARG A 244 17.19 -8.15 -9.64
C ARG A 244 16.73 -6.87 -8.95
N ILE A 245 15.55 -6.90 -8.36
CA ILE A 245 14.93 -5.75 -7.73
C ILE A 245 14.97 -5.92 -6.22
N ALA A 246 15.38 -4.87 -5.53
CA ALA A 246 15.58 -4.79 -4.10
C ALA A 246 14.87 -3.55 -3.53
N LEU A 247 14.75 -3.50 -2.20
CA LEU A 247 14.38 -2.27 -1.51
C LEU A 247 15.59 -1.34 -1.47
N GLY A 248 15.34 -0.05 -1.66
CA GLY A 248 16.35 1.01 -1.57
C GLY A 248 16.23 1.76 -0.24
N ILE A 249 17.32 1.86 0.51
CA ILE A 249 17.39 2.60 1.78
C ILE A 249 18.58 3.56 1.78
N ARG A 250 18.63 4.45 2.78
CA ARG A 250 19.82 5.28 2.97
C ARG A 250 21.02 4.41 3.36
N ARG A 251 22.21 4.92 3.05
CA ARG A 251 23.47 4.35 3.53
C ARG A 251 23.58 4.51 5.04
N ASN A 252 24.31 3.60 5.67
CA ASN A 252 24.58 3.60 7.11
C ASN A 252 23.35 3.35 8.00
N GLU A 253 22.39 2.56 7.50
CA GLU A 253 21.24 2.07 8.28
C GLU A 253 21.25 0.53 8.34
N PRO A 254 22.28 -0.10 8.94
CA PRO A 254 22.46 -1.56 8.92
C PRO A 254 21.36 -2.31 9.67
N THR A 255 20.81 -1.74 10.74
CA THR A 255 19.72 -2.35 11.52
C THR A 255 18.47 -2.39 10.66
N TRP A 256 18.13 -1.26 10.06
CA TRP A 256 16.98 -1.16 9.15
C TRP A 256 17.07 -2.14 7.98
N LYS A 257 18.24 -2.20 7.34
CA LYS A 257 18.51 -3.17 6.27
C LYS A 257 18.24 -4.59 6.73
N HIS A 258 18.73 -4.95 7.92
CA HIS A 258 18.58 -6.31 8.44
C HIS A 258 17.11 -6.63 8.75
N ASP A 259 16.36 -5.67 9.26
CA ASP A 259 14.93 -5.80 9.56
C ASP A 259 14.11 -6.03 8.28
N LEU A 260 14.34 -5.17 7.27
CA LEU A 260 13.74 -5.32 5.95
C LEU A 260 14.08 -6.67 5.31
N GLU A 261 15.33 -7.13 5.41
CA GLU A 261 15.72 -8.43 4.86
C GLU A 261 15.06 -9.61 5.59
N ARG A 262 14.78 -9.50 6.89
CA ARG A 262 13.97 -10.50 7.62
C ARG A 262 12.53 -10.50 7.11
N LEU A 263 11.94 -9.33 6.87
CA LEU A 263 10.60 -9.22 6.28
C LEU A 263 10.54 -9.85 4.89
N LEU A 264 11.47 -9.48 4.00
CA LEU A 264 11.54 -10.02 2.64
C LEU A 264 11.59 -11.55 2.63
N ARG A 265 12.47 -12.16 3.43
CA ARG A 265 12.57 -13.62 3.52
C ARG A 265 11.28 -14.27 4.00
N ARG A 266 10.63 -13.66 5.00
CA ARG A 266 9.42 -14.23 5.62
C ARG A 266 8.18 -14.08 4.75
N LEU A 267 8.10 -12.99 3.99
CA LEU A 267 6.95 -12.61 3.18
C LEU A 267 7.11 -12.98 1.70
N GLN A 268 8.19 -13.68 1.33
CA GLN A 268 8.47 -14.05 -0.05
C GLN A 268 7.29 -14.70 -0.79
N PRO A 269 6.51 -15.63 -0.18
CA PRO A 269 5.33 -16.18 -0.86
C PRO A 269 4.30 -15.09 -1.20
N GLN A 270 3.93 -14.25 -0.24
CA GLN A 270 2.95 -13.15 -0.40
C GLN A 270 3.42 -12.14 -1.45
N ILE A 271 4.70 -11.76 -1.39
CA ILE A 271 5.34 -10.88 -2.37
C ILE A 271 5.19 -11.46 -3.78
N THR A 272 5.51 -12.75 -3.95
CA THR A 272 5.45 -13.44 -5.24
C THR A 272 4.02 -13.48 -5.77
N ALA A 273 3.02 -13.73 -4.91
CA ALA A 273 1.63 -13.70 -5.29
C ALA A 273 1.15 -12.31 -5.74
N ILE A 274 1.50 -11.25 -5.00
CA ILE A 274 1.16 -9.86 -5.37
C ILE A 274 1.78 -9.51 -6.74
N LEU A 275 3.06 -9.82 -6.95
CA LEU A 275 3.72 -9.56 -8.24
C LEU A 275 3.05 -10.34 -9.38
N THR A 276 2.68 -11.60 -9.14
CA THR A 276 2.02 -12.46 -10.13
C THR A 276 0.61 -11.94 -10.47
N ASP A 277 -0.15 -11.48 -9.48
CA ASP A 277 -1.48 -10.88 -9.66
C ASP A 277 -1.42 -9.62 -10.54
N TYR A 278 -0.36 -8.82 -10.40
CA TYR A 278 -0.13 -7.65 -11.26
C TYR A 278 0.43 -8.00 -12.65
N GLY A 279 0.63 -9.29 -12.94
CA GLY A 279 1.15 -9.75 -14.22
C GLY A 279 2.65 -9.54 -14.39
N VAL A 280 3.41 -9.29 -13.33
CA VAL A 280 4.86 -9.09 -13.42
C VAL A 280 5.52 -10.39 -13.90
N PRO A 281 6.30 -10.38 -14.99
CA PRO A 281 7.03 -11.57 -15.45
C PRO A 281 8.21 -11.83 -14.51
N LEU A 282 8.09 -12.87 -13.69
CA LEU A 282 9.10 -13.25 -12.72
C LEU A 282 10.09 -14.24 -13.31
N LEU A 283 11.37 -14.08 -12.97
CA LEU A 283 12.44 -14.99 -13.36
C LEU A 283 12.98 -15.75 -12.15
N ASP A 284 13.31 -17.02 -12.36
CA ASP A 284 14.02 -17.85 -11.40
C ASP A 284 15.51 -17.46 -11.28
N ALA A 285 16.26 -18.20 -10.46
CA ALA A 285 17.69 -17.98 -10.26
C ALA A 285 18.51 -18.20 -11.56
N GLN A 286 18.03 -19.07 -12.45
CA GLN A 286 18.65 -19.44 -13.72
C GLN A 286 18.28 -18.44 -14.84
N GLY A 287 17.24 -17.64 -14.65
CA GLY A 287 16.77 -16.64 -15.62
C GLY A 287 15.61 -17.12 -16.48
N ASN A 288 14.98 -18.24 -16.11
CA ASN A 288 13.78 -18.73 -16.80
C ASN A 288 12.54 -18.05 -16.22
N LEU A 289 11.52 -17.86 -17.05
CA LEU A 289 10.21 -17.43 -16.57
C LEU A 289 9.63 -18.44 -15.59
N ILE A 290 9.15 -17.93 -14.47
CA ILE A 290 8.32 -18.68 -13.54
C ILE A 290 6.90 -18.71 -14.13
N ASP A 291 6.34 -19.92 -14.30
CA ASP A 291 4.94 -20.06 -14.69
C ASP A 291 4.05 -19.49 -13.57
N PRO A 292 3.22 -18.47 -13.83
CA PRO A 292 2.27 -17.94 -12.86
C PRO A 292 1.41 -19.02 -12.18
N LYS A 293 1.08 -20.10 -12.90
CA LYS A 293 0.28 -21.22 -12.37
C LYS A 293 1.06 -22.14 -11.44
N SER A 294 2.39 -22.10 -11.52
CA SER A 294 3.30 -22.86 -10.64
C SER A 294 3.57 -22.16 -9.32
N VAL A 295 3.30 -20.85 -9.23
CA VAL A 295 3.32 -20.12 -7.97
C VAL A 295 2.19 -20.72 -7.12
N PRO A 296 2.49 -21.41 -6.00
CA PRO A 296 1.45 -21.95 -5.16
C PRO A 296 0.51 -20.81 -4.81
N PRO A 297 -0.82 -21.01 -4.84
CA PRO A 297 -1.70 -20.06 -4.19
C PRO A 297 -1.13 -19.93 -2.78
N VAL A 298 -0.68 -18.72 -2.44
CA VAL A 298 -0.29 -18.44 -1.07
C VAL A 298 -1.54 -18.78 -0.30
N ALA A 299 -1.51 -19.90 0.44
CA ALA A 299 -2.57 -20.26 1.34
C ALA A 299 -2.86 -18.95 2.07
N ALA A 300 -4.09 -18.44 1.91
CA ALA A 300 -4.52 -17.32 2.71
C ALA A 300 -4.08 -17.68 4.12
N LYS A 301 -3.09 -16.96 4.66
CA LYS A 301 -2.77 -17.13 6.07
C LYS A 301 -4.13 -16.94 6.76
N PRO A 302 -4.49 -17.84 7.70
CA PRO A 302 -5.86 -18.00 8.17
C PRO A 302 -6.41 -16.64 8.60
N ALA A 303 -7.45 -16.17 7.92
CA ALA A 303 -7.87 -14.78 7.85
C ALA A 303 -6.74 -13.85 7.38
N GLU A 304 -6.94 -13.23 6.22
CA GLU A 304 -6.47 -11.87 5.96
C GLU A 304 -6.53 -11.11 7.30
N MET A 305 -5.36 -10.77 7.85
CA MET A 305 -5.20 -10.48 9.28
C MET A 305 -6.22 -9.43 9.71
N ALA A 306 -7.27 -9.94 10.31
CA ALA A 306 -8.23 -9.22 11.08
C ALA A 306 -7.45 -8.23 11.95
N ALA A 307 -7.65 -6.94 11.74
CA ALA A 307 -7.27 -6.00 12.78
C ALA A 307 -7.92 -6.47 14.10
N ALA A 308 -7.20 -6.37 15.22
CA ALA A 308 -7.84 -6.65 16.50
C ALA A 308 -9.03 -5.70 16.67
N GLU A 309 -10.16 -6.20 17.16
CA GLU A 309 -11.31 -5.35 17.44
C GLU A 309 -10.92 -4.28 18.48
N PRO A 310 -10.97 -2.97 18.14
CA PRO A 310 -10.67 -1.93 19.11
C PRO A 310 -11.78 -1.85 20.16
N GLU A 311 -11.42 -1.42 21.37
CA GLU A 311 -12.41 -1.14 22.43
C GLU A 311 -13.37 0.00 22.03
N GLY A 312 -12.83 1.04 21.38
CA GLY A 312 -13.59 2.18 20.82
C GLY A 312 -14.00 2.01 19.35
N TYR A 313 -14.27 3.12 18.68
CA TYR A 313 -14.45 3.17 17.23
C TYR A 313 -13.12 3.43 16.52
N ARG A 314 -13.03 3.08 15.24
CA ARG A 314 -11.89 3.47 14.41
C ARG A 314 -12.09 4.91 13.94
N ASP A 315 -11.14 5.80 14.25
CA ASP A 315 -11.24 7.24 13.94
C ASP A 315 -10.45 7.67 12.69
N GLU A 316 -9.57 6.82 12.17
CA GLU A 316 -8.64 7.13 11.07
C GLU A 316 -8.41 5.90 10.17
N ASN A 317 -7.79 6.11 9.00
CA ASN A 317 -7.44 5.06 8.02
C ASN A 317 -8.59 4.07 7.77
N TYR A 318 -9.75 4.59 7.37
CA TYR A 318 -10.97 3.80 7.23
C TYR A 318 -10.91 2.71 6.15
N ARG A 319 -9.87 2.73 5.29
CA ARG A 319 -9.60 1.75 4.23
C ARG A 319 -8.60 0.66 4.61
N ALA A 320 -8.10 0.66 5.84
CA ALA A 320 -7.22 -0.39 6.36
C ALA A 320 -7.96 -1.72 6.53
N PRO A 321 -7.26 -2.87 6.61
CA PRO A 321 -7.87 -4.16 6.92
C PRO A 321 -8.76 -4.08 8.16
N VAL A 322 -9.98 -4.62 8.04
CA VAL A 322 -10.97 -4.64 9.11
C VAL A 322 -10.83 -5.92 9.95
N PRO A 323 -11.34 -5.97 11.19
CA PRO A 323 -11.36 -7.20 11.98
C PRO A 323 -12.15 -8.31 11.28
N ALA A 324 -11.81 -9.58 11.48
CA ALA A 324 -12.62 -10.71 10.98
C ALA A 324 -13.90 -10.90 11.79
N THR A 325 -14.01 -10.24 12.94
CA THR A 325 -15.12 -10.36 13.87
C THR A 325 -15.64 -8.99 14.28
N LEU A 326 -16.89 -8.96 14.73
CA LEU A 326 -17.43 -7.82 15.46
C LEU A 326 -18.20 -8.39 16.65
N LYS A 327 -17.68 -8.19 17.85
CA LYS A 327 -18.25 -8.74 19.08
C LYS A 327 -19.70 -8.29 19.25
N GLY A 328 -20.62 -9.26 19.23
CA GLY A 328 -22.07 -9.04 19.36
C GLY A 328 -22.82 -8.98 18.02
N ALA A 329 -22.14 -8.91 16.88
CA ALA A 329 -22.75 -9.07 15.56
C ALA A 329 -22.40 -10.43 14.94
N THR A 330 -23.19 -10.81 13.94
CA THR A 330 -22.88 -11.94 13.06
C THR A 330 -22.18 -11.41 11.80
N VAL A 331 -20.98 -11.92 11.51
CA VAL A 331 -20.26 -11.57 10.27
C VAL A 331 -20.80 -12.43 9.13
N LEU A 332 -21.12 -11.80 8.01
CA LEU A 332 -21.66 -12.47 6.82
C LEU A 332 -20.61 -12.53 5.71
N ASP A 333 -20.65 -13.61 4.94
CA ASP A 333 -20.09 -13.67 3.59
C ASP A 333 -21.21 -13.46 2.55
N VAL A 334 -20.88 -13.50 1.25
CA VAL A 334 -21.85 -13.29 0.16
C VAL A 334 -23.00 -14.30 0.27
N ARG A 335 -22.69 -15.57 0.54
CA ARG A 335 -23.69 -16.63 0.65
C ARG A 335 -24.63 -16.40 1.84
N GLY A 336 -24.07 -16.12 3.02
CA GLY A 336 -24.83 -15.86 4.23
C GLY A 336 -25.72 -14.64 4.11
N LEU A 337 -25.24 -13.59 3.43
CA LEU A 337 -26.06 -12.42 3.10
C LEU A 337 -27.23 -12.81 2.16
N SER A 338 -26.98 -13.52 1.07
CA SER A 338 -28.04 -13.97 0.16
C SER A 338 -29.08 -14.83 0.87
N GLU A 339 -28.65 -15.78 1.71
CA GLU A 339 -29.56 -16.63 2.48
C GLU A 339 -30.40 -15.82 3.48
N LEU A 340 -29.81 -14.83 4.15
CA LEU A 340 -30.54 -13.95 5.07
C LEU A 340 -31.55 -13.06 4.33
N MET A 341 -31.16 -12.52 3.17
CA MET A 341 -32.03 -11.72 2.30
C MET A 341 -33.25 -12.49 1.84
N GLU A 342 -33.07 -13.75 1.45
CA GLU A 342 -34.16 -14.63 1.01
C GLU A 342 -35.12 -14.99 2.15
N LYS A 343 -34.57 -15.38 3.31
CA LYS A 343 -35.36 -15.94 4.43
C LYS A 343 -36.06 -14.87 5.26
N GLU A 344 -35.37 -13.77 5.54
CA GLU A 344 -35.79 -12.82 6.58
C GLU A 344 -35.97 -11.38 6.10
N ARG A 345 -35.49 -11.05 4.89
CA ARG A 345 -35.57 -9.70 4.31
C ARG A 345 -35.06 -8.63 5.30
N PRO A 346 -33.77 -8.68 5.67
CA PRO A 346 -33.19 -7.76 6.63
C PRO A 346 -33.22 -6.32 6.08
N VAL A 347 -33.13 -5.34 6.97
CA VAL A 347 -32.84 -3.96 6.58
C VAL A 347 -31.36 -3.87 6.24
N LEU A 348 -31.05 -3.57 4.98
CA LEU A 348 -29.69 -3.38 4.49
C LEU A 348 -29.30 -1.89 4.57
N VAL A 349 -28.15 -1.60 5.15
CA VAL A 349 -27.66 -0.25 5.40
C VAL A 349 -26.28 -0.06 4.80
N ASP A 350 -26.20 0.75 3.74
CA ASP A 350 -24.92 1.22 3.18
C ASP A 350 -24.49 2.47 3.94
N VAL A 351 -23.27 2.48 4.47
CA VAL A 351 -22.72 3.63 5.21
C VAL A 351 -21.54 4.31 4.51
N LEU A 352 -21.29 4.00 3.23
CA LEU A 352 -20.21 4.63 2.45
C LEU A 352 -20.34 6.16 2.52
N PRO A 353 -19.26 6.91 2.79
CA PRO A 353 -19.34 8.35 2.90
C PRO A 353 -19.63 8.98 1.55
N ARG A 354 -20.41 10.05 1.55
CA ARG A 354 -20.66 10.86 0.36
C ARG A 354 -19.39 11.65 0.07
N GLN A 355 -18.92 11.61 -1.17
CA GLN A 355 -17.76 12.42 -1.56
C GLN A 355 -18.08 13.90 -1.40
N PRO A 356 -17.32 14.66 -0.59
CA PRO A 356 -17.59 16.07 -0.40
C PRO A 356 -17.29 16.80 -1.70
N LYS A 357 -18.19 17.73 -2.05
CA LYS A 357 -17.96 18.65 -3.16
C LYS A 357 -16.66 19.45 -2.90
N PRO A 358 -15.71 19.48 -3.86
CA PRO A 358 -14.47 20.24 -3.70
C PRO A 358 -14.75 21.72 -3.43
N LYS A 359 -14.13 22.26 -2.36
CA LYS A 359 -14.33 23.65 -1.94
C LYS A 359 -13.58 24.64 -2.81
N ASP A 360 -12.43 24.24 -3.35
CA ASP A 360 -11.52 25.09 -4.13
C ASP A 360 -11.76 25.02 -5.65
N ARG A 361 -13.00 24.71 -6.07
CA ARG A 361 -13.34 24.63 -7.50
C ARG A 361 -13.55 26.03 -8.09
N SER A 362 -13.15 26.20 -9.34
CA SER A 362 -13.52 27.39 -10.10
C SER A 362 -15.04 27.41 -10.34
N PRO A 363 -15.73 28.56 -10.32
CA PRO A 363 -17.20 28.63 -10.50
C PRO A 363 -17.72 27.97 -11.79
N ASP A 364 -16.88 27.91 -12.82
CA ASP A 364 -17.07 27.28 -14.13
C ASP A 364 -16.88 25.75 -14.15
N GLN A 365 -16.31 25.15 -13.10
CA GLN A 365 -16.18 23.70 -13.00
C GLN A 365 -17.49 23.05 -12.52
N VAL A 366 -18.16 22.36 -13.45
CA VAL A 366 -19.35 21.54 -13.18
C VAL A 366 -18.96 20.36 -12.30
N TRP A 367 -19.53 20.30 -11.09
CA TRP A 367 -19.43 19.14 -10.22
C TRP A 367 -20.57 18.18 -10.55
N VAL A 368 -20.23 17.04 -11.15
CA VAL A 368 -21.15 15.93 -11.32
C VAL A 368 -21.02 15.06 -10.08
N GLU A 369 -22.09 15.00 -9.30
CA GLU A 369 -22.13 14.13 -8.14
C GLU A 369 -21.97 12.66 -8.56
N PRO A 370 -21.00 11.93 -8.00
CA PRO A 370 -20.85 10.51 -8.26
C PRO A 370 -22.14 9.76 -7.90
N LYS A 371 -22.65 8.96 -8.83
CA LYS A 371 -23.75 8.03 -8.55
C LYS A 371 -23.23 6.87 -7.71
N ARG A 372 -23.96 6.50 -6.66
CA ARG A 372 -23.67 5.31 -5.84
C ARG A 372 -24.55 4.16 -6.31
N GLU A 373 -23.93 3.02 -6.57
CA GLU A 373 -24.60 1.72 -6.72
C GLU A 373 -24.35 0.88 -5.48
N ASP A 374 -25.38 0.18 -5.01
CA ASP A 374 -25.37 -0.56 -3.76
C ASP A 374 -26.16 -1.88 -3.86
N ILE A 375 -26.21 -2.66 -2.78
CA ILE A 375 -26.87 -3.98 -2.78
C ILE A 375 -28.39 -3.76 -2.91
N PRO A 376 -29.09 -4.45 -3.82
CA PRO A 376 -30.50 -4.20 -4.07
C PRO A 376 -31.37 -4.21 -2.79
N GLY A 377 -32.18 -3.17 -2.61
CA GLY A 377 -33.06 -3.01 -1.45
C GLY A 377 -32.42 -2.30 -0.25
N SER A 378 -31.21 -1.75 -0.42
CA SER A 378 -30.51 -1.03 0.65
C SER A 378 -30.94 0.42 0.81
N TYR A 379 -30.72 0.93 2.02
CA TYR A 379 -30.81 2.34 2.35
C TYR A 379 -29.41 2.89 2.57
N TRP A 380 -29.06 3.91 1.80
CA TRP A 380 -27.79 4.61 1.92
C TRP A 380 -27.89 5.70 2.99
N LEU A 381 -27.11 5.52 4.05
CA LEU A 381 -26.94 6.43 5.19
C LEU A 381 -25.52 7.02 5.17
N PRO A 382 -25.22 7.97 4.27
CA PRO A 382 -23.87 8.46 4.09
C PRO A 382 -23.31 9.08 5.38
N ASN A 383 -22.00 8.91 5.58
CA ASN A 383 -21.24 9.53 6.67
C ASN A 383 -21.63 9.05 8.09
N THR A 384 -22.48 8.04 8.24
CA THR A 384 -22.89 7.51 9.55
C THR A 384 -21.88 6.50 10.14
N GLY A 385 -20.90 6.06 9.36
CA GLY A 385 -19.88 5.12 9.81
C GLY A 385 -18.56 5.73 10.31
N PHE A 386 -18.42 7.06 10.37
CA PHE A 386 -17.22 7.66 10.98
C PHE A 386 -17.09 7.26 12.48
N GLY A 387 -15.85 7.21 12.97
CA GLY A 387 -15.56 6.84 14.35
C GLY A 387 -16.10 7.86 15.35
N PHE A 388 -15.81 9.13 15.11
CA PHE A 388 -16.53 10.25 15.72
C PHE A 388 -17.75 10.64 14.89
N LEU A 389 -18.93 10.69 15.52
CA LEU A 389 -20.14 11.27 14.94
C LEU A 389 -20.57 12.52 15.72
N PRO A 390 -20.74 13.67 15.06
CA PRO A 390 -21.43 14.82 15.64
C PRO A 390 -22.83 14.43 16.13
N LYS A 391 -23.34 15.09 17.17
CA LYS A 391 -24.67 14.83 17.75
C LYS A 391 -25.76 14.74 16.66
N ALA A 392 -25.81 15.68 15.75
CA ALA A 392 -26.80 15.71 14.67
C ALA A 392 -26.73 14.48 13.76
N THR A 393 -25.53 14.05 13.36
CA THR A 393 -25.33 12.86 12.51
C THR A 393 -25.66 11.57 13.26
N LYS A 394 -25.35 11.52 14.57
CA LYS A 394 -25.70 10.38 15.42
C LYS A 394 -27.22 10.29 15.65
N ASP A 395 -27.89 11.42 15.87
CA ASP A 395 -29.34 11.49 16.03
C ASP A 395 -30.04 11.09 14.72
N TYR A 396 -29.56 11.57 13.56
CA TYR A 396 -30.00 11.13 12.23
C TYR A 396 -29.84 9.61 12.05
N PHE A 397 -28.68 9.05 12.43
CA PHE A 397 -28.44 7.62 12.28
C PHE A 397 -29.40 6.80 13.16
N ALA A 398 -29.63 7.23 14.40
CA ALA A 398 -30.57 6.58 15.30
C ALA A 398 -32.02 6.64 14.78
N GLU A 399 -32.45 7.80 14.28
CA GLU A 399 -33.77 8.01 13.68
C GLU A 399 -33.97 7.15 12.43
N ALA A 400 -32.97 7.10 11.55
CA ALA A 400 -33.01 6.28 10.35
C ALA A 400 -33.22 4.81 10.69
N LEU A 401 -32.41 4.26 11.61
CA LEU A 401 -32.57 2.88 12.04
C LEU A 401 -33.92 2.63 12.71
N ALA A 402 -34.39 3.54 13.57
CA ALA A 402 -35.70 3.40 14.21
C ALA A 402 -36.85 3.43 13.19
N THR A 403 -36.75 4.27 12.17
CA THR A 403 -37.75 4.36 11.09
C THR A 403 -37.77 3.08 10.26
N LEU A 404 -36.59 2.63 9.80
CA LEU A 404 -36.45 1.45 8.95
C LEU A 404 -36.86 0.15 9.67
N THR A 405 -36.66 0.08 10.98
CA THR A 405 -37.06 -1.06 11.82
C THR A 405 -38.43 -0.88 12.49
N LYS A 406 -39.14 0.23 12.25
CA LYS A 406 -40.38 0.60 12.96
C LYS A 406 -40.23 0.56 14.49
N GLY A 407 -39.04 0.86 14.98
CA GLY A 407 -38.67 0.84 16.39
C GLY A 407 -38.33 -0.54 16.96
N ASP A 408 -38.49 -1.62 16.18
CA ASP A 408 -38.22 -2.98 16.64
C ASP A 408 -36.71 -3.27 16.66
N LYS A 409 -36.15 -3.39 17.87
CA LYS A 409 -34.73 -3.67 18.12
C LYS A 409 -34.31 -5.10 17.76
N THR A 410 -35.27 -5.97 17.43
CA THR A 410 -35.04 -7.35 17.00
C THR A 410 -35.08 -7.52 15.49
N THR A 411 -35.45 -6.47 14.72
CA THR A 411 -35.39 -6.52 13.26
C THR A 411 -33.95 -6.74 12.78
N PRO A 412 -33.69 -7.71 11.88
CA PRO A 412 -32.36 -7.95 11.32
C PRO A 412 -31.81 -6.74 10.58
N LEU A 413 -30.63 -6.26 11.00
CA LEU A 413 -29.91 -5.16 10.36
C LEU A 413 -28.60 -5.65 9.78
N VAL A 414 -28.34 -5.38 8.50
CA VAL A 414 -27.05 -5.66 7.86
C VAL A 414 -26.37 -4.34 7.54
N PHE A 415 -25.15 -4.15 8.05
CA PHE A 415 -24.33 -2.99 7.72
C PHE A 415 -23.21 -3.37 6.75
N TYR A 416 -23.02 -2.54 5.73
CA TYR A 416 -21.93 -2.70 4.76
C TYR A 416 -21.52 -1.34 4.17
N CYS A 417 -20.46 -1.35 3.38
CA CYS A 417 -19.88 -0.19 2.70
C CYS A 417 -19.24 -0.72 1.40
N ASP A 418 -17.93 -0.62 1.28
CA ASP A 418 -17.08 -1.30 0.31
C ASP A 418 -16.15 -2.27 1.07
N PRO A 419 -15.41 -3.17 0.38
CA PRO A 419 -14.36 -3.94 1.01
C PRO A 419 -13.38 -3.07 1.80
N ASN A 420 -12.83 -3.64 2.88
CA ASN A 420 -11.87 -2.99 3.77
C ASN A 420 -12.36 -1.63 4.31
N CYS A 421 -13.66 -1.47 4.56
CA CYS A 421 -14.24 -0.22 5.04
C CYS A 421 -14.61 -0.30 6.54
N TRP A 422 -13.76 0.26 7.40
CA TRP A 422 -14.00 0.39 8.85
C TRP A 422 -15.28 1.15 9.20
N MET A 423 -15.82 1.95 8.27
CA MET A 423 -17.06 2.68 8.52
C MET A 423 -18.26 1.75 8.73
N SER A 424 -18.32 0.65 7.98
CA SER A 424 -19.36 -0.38 8.17
C SER A 424 -19.23 -1.10 9.51
N TRP A 425 -17.99 -1.36 9.96
CA TRP A 425 -17.71 -1.95 11.27
C TRP A 425 -18.14 -1.01 12.40
N ASN A 426 -17.78 0.27 12.33
CA ASN A 426 -18.18 1.28 13.30
C ASN A 426 -19.72 1.42 13.39
N ALA A 427 -20.40 1.44 12.24
CA ALA A 427 -21.85 1.55 12.18
C ALA A 427 -22.55 0.36 12.85
N ALA A 428 -22.11 -0.87 12.52
CA ALA A 428 -22.63 -2.09 13.14
C ALA A 428 -22.38 -2.11 14.66
N LYS A 429 -21.16 -1.76 15.10
CA LYS A 429 -20.83 -1.67 16.52
C LYS A 429 -21.73 -0.66 17.24
N ARG A 430 -21.94 0.51 16.65
CA ARG A 430 -22.79 1.57 17.22
C ARG A 430 -24.26 1.14 17.33
N ALA A 431 -24.76 0.42 16.33
CA ALA A 431 -26.11 -0.15 16.38
C ALA A 431 -26.29 -1.11 17.57
N LEU A 432 -25.28 -1.92 17.87
CA LEU A 432 -25.25 -2.79 19.05
C LEU A 432 -25.11 -2.01 20.36
N SER A 433 -24.01 -1.26 20.50
CA SER A 433 -23.55 -0.74 21.79
C SER A 433 -24.29 0.52 22.25
N GLU A 434 -24.72 1.36 21.30
CA GLU A 434 -25.34 2.65 21.62
C GLU A 434 -26.84 2.68 21.35
N PHE A 435 -27.31 1.93 20.34
CA PHE A 435 -28.72 1.94 19.93
C PHE A 435 -29.52 0.70 20.33
N GLY A 436 -28.85 -0.31 20.89
CA GLY A 436 -29.48 -1.48 21.51
C GLY A 436 -30.13 -2.47 20.55
N TYR A 437 -29.74 -2.49 19.28
CA TYR A 437 -30.21 -3.52 18.34
C TYR A 437 -29.59 -4.87 18.69
N GLN A 438 -30.37 -5.94 18.56
CA GLN A 438 -29.97 -7.28 19.00
C GLN A 438 -29.53 -8.17 17.85
N ARG A 439 -30.11 -7.98 16.67
CA ARG A 439 -29.85 -8.79 15.47
C ARG A 439 -29.07 -7.99 14.44
N VAL A 440 -27.82 -7.70 14.80
CA VAL A 440 -26.89 -6.96 13.93
C VAL A 440 -26.00 -7.94 13.17
N TYR A 441 -25.95 -7.72 11.87
CA TYR A 441 -25.11 -8.42 10.93
C TYR A 441 -24.16 -7.43 10.28
N TRP A 442 -22.93 -7.85 10.03
CA TRP A 442 -21.93 -7.04 9.37
C TRP A 442 -21.38 -7.79 8.16
N PHE A 443 -21.45 -7.16 6.99
CA PHE A 443 -20.95 -7.72 5.74
C PHE A 443 -19.70 -6.95 5.29
N PRO A 444 -18.48 -7.44 5.62
CA PRO A 444 -17.22 -6.76 5.31
C PRO A 444 -16.90 -6.75 3.80
N GLY A 445 -17.52 -7.65 3.02
CA GLY A 445 -17.32 -7.70 1.56
C GLY A 445 -17.84 -6.46 0.83
N GLY A 446 -18.78 -5.71 1.41
CA GLY A 446 -19.30 -4.48 0.81
C GLY A 446 -19.93 -4.67 -0.58
N ALA A 447 -20.26 -3.55 -1.24
CA ALA A 447 -20.88 -3.56 -2.56
C ALA A 447 -20.02 -4.28 -3.61
N GLN A 448 -18.69 -4.11 -3.57
CA GLN A 448 -17.79 -4.77 -4.51
C GLN A 448 -17.75 -6.29 -4.28
N GLY A 449 -17.68 -6.78 -3.03
CA GLY A 449 -17.70 -8.21 -2.75
C GLY A 449 -19.02 -8.89 -3.14
N TRP A 450 -20.14 -8.17 -3.04
CA TRP A 450 -21.43 -8.63 -3.57
C TRP A 450 -21.39 -8.81 -5.10
N LYS A 451 -20.82 -7.83 -5.81
CA LYS A 451 -20.65 -7.84 -7.26
C LYS A 451 -19.67 -8.91 -7.74
N ASP A 452 -18.54 -9.07 -7.05
CA ASP A 452 -17.54 -10.11 -7.34
C ASP A 452 -18.11 -11.52 -7.12
N GLY A 453 -19.11 -11.65 -6.24
CA GLY A 453 -19.92 -12.86 -6.07
C GLY A 453 -20.89 -13.17 -7.22
N GLY A 454 -20.89 -12.37 -8.29
CA GLY A 454 -21.73 -12.54 -9.47
C GLY A 454 -23.14 -11.95 -9.36
N ASN A 455 -23.38 -11.06 -8.38
CA ASN A 455 -24.68 -10.44 -8.16
C ASN A 455 -24.73 -9.01 -8.70
N ASP A 456 -25.91 -8.56 -9.12
CA ASP A 456 -26.10 -7.19 -9.60
C ASP A 456 -26.21 -6.18 -8.45
N LEU A 457 -25.77 -4.95 -8.72
CA LEU A 457 -26.01 -3.78 -7.88
C LEU A 457 -27.19 -2.97 -8.42
N ALA A 458 -27.81 -2.17 -7.56
CA ALA A 458 -28.87 -1.23 -7.92
C ALA A 458 -28.44 0.22 -7.62
N ASN A 459 -29.14 1.20 -8.17
CA ASN A 459 -28.93 2.60 -7.78
C ASN A 459 -29.30 2.78 -6.30
N ALA A 460 -28.40 3.42 -5.55
CA ALA A 460 -28.59 3.62 -4.12
C ALA A 460 -29.79 4.49 -3.81
N THR A 461 -30.53 4.10 -2.78
CA THR A 461 -31.65 4.88 -2.24
C THR A 461 -31.19 5.62 -0.98
N ILE A 462 -31.05 6.95 -1.06
CA ILE A 462 -30.69 7.78 0.09
C ILE A 462 -31.86 7.79 1.07
N PHE A 463 -31.58 7.56 2.36
CA PHE A 463 -32.59 7.79 3.40
C PHE A 463 -32.71 9.28 3.70
N GLU A 464 -33.92 9.81 3.50
CA GLU A 464 -34.27 11.17 3.90
C GLU A 464 -35.09 11.13 5.19
N ALA A 465 -34.58 11.76 6.25
CA ALA A 465 -35.32 11.91 7.49
C ALA A 465 -36.51 12.87 7.29
N ALA A 466 -37.60 12.64 8.03
CA ALA A 466 -38.78 13.48 7.94
C ALA A 466 -38.45 14.93 8.36
N GLY A 467 -38.37 15.83 7.37
CA GLY A 467 -38.19 17.27 7.60
C GLY A 467 -36.81 17.86 7.25
N GLN A 468 -35.87 17.09 6.68
CA GLN A 468 -34.64 17.63 6.11
C GLN A 468 -34.70 17.69 4.59
N GLY A 469 -35.42 18.69 4.07
CA GLY A 469 -35.25 19.10 2.69
C GLY A 469 -33.82 19.58 2.47
N ALA A 470 -33.19 19.05 1.41
CA ALA A 470 -31.87 19.36 0.90
C ALA A 470 -31.29 20.71 1.38
N GLN A 471 -30.34 20.66 2.33
CA GLN A 471 -29.42 21.77 2.55
C GLN A 471 -28.11 21.45 1.84
N ASN A 472 -27.89 22.23 0.78
CA ASN A 472 -26.79 22.21 -0.19
C ASN A 472 -25.40 22.39 0.40
#